data_AF-A0A5N5PCZ0-F1
#
_entry.id   AF-A0A5N5PCZ0-F1
#
_cell.length_a   1.000
_cell.length_b   1.000
_cell.length_c   1.000
_cell.angle_alpha   90.00
_cell.angle_beta   90.00
_cell.angle_gamma   90.00
#
_symmetry.space_group_name_H-M   'P 1'
#
loop_
_entity.id
_entity.type
_entity.pdbx_description
1 polymer ?
#
loop_
_entity_poly.entity_id
_entity_poly.type
_entity_poly.pdbx_seq_one_letter_code
_entity_poly.pdbx_strand_id
1 'polypeptide(L)'
;MDESSLLDLLECSVCLERLDASARVLPCQHTFCRRCLESIVSSRRELRCPECRVLVDCGVDDLPANILLVRLLDGLKHRAPVRPLGTASPPGTAVRDSPSATRSSPVKVCAESGKPRVSR
;
A
#
# COMPACT_ATOMS: atom_id res chain seq x y z
N MET A 1 22.16 2.35 -10.35
CA MET A 1 21.78 1.96 -8.98
C MET A 1 20.55 1.09 -9.11
N ASP A 2 20.73 -0.20 -8.83
CA ASP A 2 19.74 -1.24 -9.06
C ASP A 2 18.66 -1.22 -7.96
N GLU A 3 17.40 -1.43 -8.34
CA GLU A 3 16.25 -1.30 -7.42
C GLU A 3 16.30 -2.32 -6.27
N SER A 4 16.92 -3.48 -6.51
CA SER A 4 17.16 -4.52 -5.50
C SER A 4 17.98 -4.00 -4.31
N SER A 5 19.02 -3.19 -4.57
CA SER A 5 19.91 -2.68 -3.52
C SER A 5 19.23 -1.69 -2.57
N LEU A 6 18.12 -1.06 -2.98
CA LEU A 6 17.34 -0.18 -2.10
C LEU A 6 16.37 -0.97 -1.21
N LEU A 7 15.83 -2.08 -1.70
CA LEU A 7 14.97 -2.96 -0.89
C LEU A 7 15.76 -3.68 0.20
N ASP A 8 17.05 -3.93 -0.01
CA ASP A 8 17.94 -4.53 0.99
C ASP A 8 18.22 -3.56 2.15
N LEU A 9 17.97 -2.26 1.98
CA LEU A 9 18.00 -1.27 3.08
C LEU A 9 16.73 -1.30 3.94
N LEU A 10 15.68 -1.98 3.50
CA LEU A 10 14.36 -2.02 4.15
C LEU A 10 14.17 -3.37 4.85
N GLU A 11 15.12 -3.78 5.68
CA GLU A 11 15.10 -5.06 6.38
C GLU A 11 14.81 -4.89 7.87
N CYS A 12 14.19 -5.92 8.45
CA CYS A 12 13.97 -5.99 9.88
C CYS A 12 15.26 -6.48 10.56
N SER A 13 15.80 -5.73 11.53
CA SER A 13 17.04 -6.14 12.22
C SER A 13 16.90 -7.38 13.10
N VAL A 14 15.67 -7.87 13.34
CA VAL A 14 15.41 -9.09 14.13
C VAL A 14 15.45 -10.36 13.28
N CYS A 15 14.72 -10.38 12.16
CA CYS A 15 14.63 -11.57 11.30
C CYS A 15 15.47 -11.47 10.02
N LEU A 16 16.03 -10.30 9.73
CA LEU A 16 16.77 -9.99 8.50
C LEU A 16 15.95 -10.22 7.22
N GLU A 17 14.62 -10.25 7.34
CA GLU A 17 13.70 -10.28 6.19
C GLU A 17 13.28 -8.86 5.83
N ARG A 18 12.90 -8.67 4.56
CA ARG A 18 12.37 -7.40 4.05
C ARG A 18 11.11 -6.99 4.81
N LEU A 19 11.08 -5.71 5.20
CA LEU A 19 9.92 -5.05 5.77
C LEU A 19 8.85 -4.87 4.69
N ASP A 20 7.60 -5.04 5.12
CA ASP A 20 6.42 -4.84 4.29
C ASP A 20 5.53 -3.72 4.86
N ALA A 21 4.37 -3.50 4.25
CA ALA A 21 3.40 -2.51 4.71
C ALA A 21 2.82 -2.81 6.11
N SER A 22 3.00 -4.03 6.63
CA SER A 22 2.56 -4.41 7.98
C SER A 22 3.55 -3.98 9.06
N ALA A 23 4.78 -3.64 8.70
CA ALA A 23 5.80 -3.19 9.62
C ALA A 23 5.32 -2.03 10.50
N ARG A 24 5.69 -2.07 11.78
CA ARG A 24 5.21 -1.16 12.81
C ARG A 24 6.34 -0.30 13.32
N VAL A 25 6.03 0.97 13.55
CA VAL A 25 6.96 1.97 14.08
C VAL A 25 6.74 2.09 15.58
N LEU A 26 7.81 1.88 16.35
CA LEU A 26 7.77 2.07 17.80
C LEU A 26 7.85 3.57 18.15
N PRO A 27 7.45 3.99 19.35
CA PRO A 27 7.59 5.39 19.82
C PRO A 27 9.03 5.92 19.77
N CYS A 28 10.02 5.03 19.82
CA CYS A 28 11.44 5.35 19.66
C CYS A 28 11.90 5.47 18.19
N GLN A 29 10.96 5.50 17.24
CA GLN A 29 11.15 5.65 15.79
C GLN A 29 11.77 4.45 15.05
N HIS A 30 12.15 3.37 15.74
CA HIS A 30 12.59 2.12 15.11
C HIS A 30 11.41 1.35 14.50
N THR A 31 11.64 0.69 13.37
CA THR A 31 10.62 -0.05 12.61
C THR A 31 10.98 -1.54 12.55
N PHE A 32 10.00 -2.41 12.82
CA PHE A 32 10.18 -3.86 12.75
C PHE A 32 9.00 -4.55 12.09
N CYS A 33 9.24 -5.78 11.63
CA CYS A 33 8.18 -6.64 11.12
C CYS A 33 7.14 -6.94 12.22
N ARG A 34 5.85 -6.95 11.87
CA ARG A 34 4.77 -7.20 12.85
C ARG A 34 4.96 -8.53 13.59
N ARG A 35 5.29 -9.59 12.85
CA ARG A 35 5.54 -10.94 13.39
C ARG A 35 6.64 -10.95 14.46
N CYS A 36 7.67 -10.14 14.25
CA CYS A 36 8.81 -10.01 15.14
C CYS A 36 8.39 -9.39 16.47
N LEU A 37 7.58 -8.32 16.42
CA LEU A 37 7.06 -7.66 17.61
C LEU A 37 6.10 -8.56 18.39
N GLU A 38 5.20 -9.27 17.69
CA GLU A 38 4.28 -10.23 18.33
C GLU A 38 5.05 -11.36 19.05
N SER A 39 6.12 -11.87 18.46
CA SER A 39 6.99 -12.88 19.07
C SER A 39 7.70 -12.37 20.34
N ILE A 40 8.16 -11.11 20.32
CA ILE A 40 8.77 -10.47 21.50
C ILE A 40 7.77 -10.34 22.64
N VAL A 41 6.56 -9.82 22.36
CA VAL A 41 5.50 -9.70 23.38
C VAL A 41 5.12 -11.06 23.94
N SER A 42 4.98 -12.07 23.08
CA SER A 42 4.62 -13.43 23.48
C SER A 42 5.65 -14.08 24.39
N SER A 43 6.95 -13.82 24.14
CA SER A 43 8.05 -14.41 24.91
C SER A 43 8.36 -13.67 26.22
N ARG A 44 8.27 -12.33 26.22
CA ARG A 44 8.70 -11.50 27.36
C ARG A 44 7.54 -10.91 28.18
N ARG A 45 6.30 -10.99 27.69
CA ARG A 45 5.10 -10.34 28.25
C ARG A 45 5.16 -8.80 28.26
N GLU A 46 6.19 -8.23 27.66
CA GLU A 46 6.39 -6.79 27.49
C GLU A 46 7.00 -6.52 26.11
N LEU A 47 6.76 -5.32 25.58
CA LEU A 47 7.38 -4.87 24.34
C LEU A 47 8.50 -3.88 24.63
N ARG A 48 9.75 -4.29 24.38
CA ARG A 48 10.92 -3.40 24.38
C ARG A 48 11.55 -3.37 23.00
N CYS A 49 12.01 -2.19 22.58
CA CYS A 49 12.72 -2.04 21.32
C CYS A 49 14.02 -2.89 21.32
N PRO A 50 14.24 -3.75 20.32
CA PRO A 50 15.48 -4.52 20.17
C PRO A 50 16.76 -3.67 20.09
N GLU A 51 16.68 -2.47 19.53
CA GLU A 51 17.84 -1.60 19.28
C GLU A 51 18.18 -0.73 20.49
N CYS A 52 17.20 0.03 20.98
CA CYS A 52 17.42 1.04 22.03
C CYS A 52 16.81 0.70 23.39
N ARG A 53 16.17 -0.47 23.53
CA ARG A 53 15.58 -0.99 24.77
C ARG A 53 14.47 -0.15 25.42
N VAL A 54 13.99 0.89 24.74
CA VAL A 54 12.84 1.70 25.16
C VAL A 54 11.60 0.81 25.29
N LEU A 55 10.87 0.96 26.40
CA LEU A 55 9.60 0.27 26.66
C LEU A 55 8.48 0.88 25.81
N VAL A 56 7.57 0.04 25.34
CA VAL A 56 6.41 0.41 24.53
C VAL A 56 5.15 0.02 25.29
N ASP A 57 4.36 1.03 25.67
CA ASP A 57 3.20 0.86 26.56
C ASP A 57 1.87 0.63 25.80
N CYS A 58 1.94 0.13 24.57
CA CYS A 58 0.76 -0.18 23.74
C CYS A 58 0.93 -1.51 22.99
N GLY A 59 -0.18 -2.04 22.47
CA GLY A 59 -0.18 -3.28 21.70
C GLY A 59 0.46 -3.11 20.32
N VAL A 60 0.91 -4.22 19.73
CA VAL A 60 1.49 -4.22 18.37
C VAL A 60 0.50 -3.70 17.32
N ASP A 61 -0.79 -3.95 17.53
CA ASP A 61 -1.89 -3.48 16.67
C ASP A 61 -2.09 -1.96 16.73
N ASP A 62 -1.78 -1.33 17.86
CA ASP A 62 -1.95 0.10 18.09
C ASP A 62 -0.79 0.92 17.53
N LEU A 63 0.31 0.26 17.16
CA LEU A 63 1.48 0.92 16.58
C LEU A 63 1.17 1.37 15.14
N PRO A 64 1.61 2.58 14.75
CA PRO A 64 1.41 3.07 13.40
C PRO A 64 2.27 2.29 12.40
N ALA A 65 1.74 2.17 11.18
CA ALA A 65 2.53 1.72 10.04
C ALA A 65 3.47 2.84 9.56
N ASN A 66 4.62 2.48 8.99
CA ASN A 66 5.52 3.45 8.39
C ASN A 66 5.02 3.85 6.99
N ILE A 67 4.30 4.97 6.88
CA ILE A 67 3.74 5.42 5.60
C ILE A 67 4.80 5.71 4.53
N LEU A 68 6.03 6.07 4.93
CA LEU A 68 7.13 6.30 4.01
C LEU A 68 7.64 4.99 3.43
N LEU A 69 7.78 3.96 4.28
CA LEU A 69 8.10 2.60 3.84
C LEU A 69 7.08 2.11 2.81
N VAL A 70 5.78 2.25 3.10
CA VAL A 70 4.70 1.83 2.18
C VAL A 70 4.85 2.52 0.82
N ARG A 71 5.04 3.84 0.81
CA ARG A 71 5.21 4.61 -0.43
C ARG A 71 6.48 4.22 -1.19
N LEU A 72 7.58 3.94 -0.48
CA LEU A 72 8.82 3.45 -1.10
C LEU A 72 8.59 2.09 -1.76
N LEU A 73 8.01 1.14 -1.03
CA LEU A 73 7.73 -0.20 -1.52
C LEU A 73 6.80 -0.17 -2.75
N ASP A 74 5.80 0.70 -2.77
CA ASP A 74 4.91 0.87 -3.92
C ASP A 74 5.62 1.53 -5.11
N GLY A 75 6.41 2.57 -4.86
CA GLY A 75 7.18 3.25 -5.91
C GLY A 75 8.15 2.34 -6.64
N LEU A 76 8.78 1.40 -5.92
CA LEU A 76 9.69 0.40 -6.49
C LEU A 76 8.96 -0.71 -7.26
N LYS A 77 7.73 -1.06 -6.87
CA LYS A 77 6.91 -2.02 -7.63
C LYS A 77 6.34 -1.43 -8.92
N HIS A 78 6.14 -0.11 -8.96
CA HIS A 78 5.42 0.58 -10.04
C HIS A 78 6.31 1.28 -11.08
N ARG A 79 7.63 1.07 -11.08
CA ARG A 79 8.47 1.41 -12.23
C ARG A 79 8.26 0.42 -13.39
N ALA A 80 7.02 0.32 -13.85
CA ALA A 80 6.75 -0.09 -15.22
C ALA A 80 7.38 0.95 -16.16
N PRO A 81 7.96 0.55 -17.30
CA PRO A 81 8.58 1.48 -18.23
C PRO A 81 7.55 2.55 -18.59
N VAL A 82 7.88 3.81 -18.31
CA VAL A 82 7.19 4.95 -18.90
C VAL A 82 7.15 4.69 -20.40
N ARG A 83 5.96 4.36 -20.94
CA ARG A 83 5.76 4.38 -22.39
C ARG A 83 6.17 5.80 -22.82
N PRO A 84 7.11 5.95 -23.77
CA PRO A 84 7.49 7.27 -24.23
C PRO A 84 6.21 8.00 -24.61
N LEU A 85 6.05 9.21 -24.07
CA LEU A 85 5.00 10.13 -24.45
C LEU A 85 4.98 10.19 -25.98
N GLY A 86 3.86 9.73 -26.56
CA GLY A 86 3.72 9.52 -28.00
C GLY A 86 4.13 10.77 -28.76
N THR A 87 5.09 10.60 -29.66
CA THR A 87 5.36 11.58 -30.71
C THR A 87 4.11 11.69 -31.56
N ALA A 88 3.56 12.91 -31.58
CA ALA A 88 2.47 13.28 -32.46
C ALA A 88 2.87 13.05 -33.93
N SER A 89 2.00 12.39 -34.70
CA SER A 89 1.79 12.65 -36.13
C SER A 89 0.44 12.07 -36.58
N PRO A 90 -0.34 12.78 -37.41
CA PRO A 90 -1.66 12.37 -37.86
C PRO A 90 -1.57 11.50 -39.12
N PRO A 91 -2.62 10.74 -39.46
CA PRO A 91 -2.93 10.46 -40.85
C PRO A 91 -4.28 11.09 -41.20
N GLY A 92 -4.26 11.95 -42.21
CA GLY A 92 -5.45 12.49 -42.86
C GLY A 92 -6.08 11.49 -43.84
N THR A 93 -7.41 11.58 -43.91
CA THR A 93 -8.32 11.40 -45.06
C THR A 93 -8.46 10.04 -45.77
N ALA A 94 -9.66 9.43 -45.63
CA ALA A 94 -10.64 9.10 -46.69
C ALA A 94 -11.66 8.04 -46.15
N VAL A 95 -12.94 8.35 -45.84
CA VAL A 95 -14.15 8.50 -46.70
C VAL A 95 -14.99 7.19 -46.85
N ARG A 96 -16.25 7.28 -46.37
CA ARG A 96 -17.52 6.58 -46.74
C ARG A 96 -17.73 5.12 -46.25
N ASP A 97 -18.92 4.64 -45.92
CA ASP A 97 -20.33 5.10 -46.00
C ASP A 97 -21.14 4.42 -44.85
N SER A 98 -22.34 4.95 -44.54
CA SER A 98 -23.33 4.40 -43.59
C SER A 98 -24.18 3.28 -44.29
N PRO A 99 -25.25 2.63 -43.74
CA PRO A 99 -26.11 3.05 -42.62
C PRO A 99 -26.76 1.96 -41.71
N SER A 100 -27.34 2.48 -40.62
CA SER A 100 -28.63 2.15 -39.97
C SER A 100 -28.96 0.73 -39.48
N ALA A 101 -29.18 0.62 -38.16
CA ALA A 101 -30.40 0.01 -37.59
C ALA A 101 -30.56 0.31 -36.08
N THR A 102 -31.46 1.24 -35.78
CA THR A 102 -32.57 1.14 -34.81
C THR A 102 -32.39 0.66 -33.36
N ARG A 103 -32.72 1.60 -32.45
CA ARG A 103 -33.78 1.56 -31.40
C ARG A 103 -33.47 1.00 -29.99
N SER A 104 -33.50 1.96 -29.05
CA SER A 104 -34.18 1.95 -27.73
C SER A 104 -33.45 1.37 -26.48
N SER A 105 -32.96 2.31 -25.65
CA SER A 105 -33.11 2.53 -24.19
C SER A 105 -33.79 1.45 -23.30
N PRO A 106 -33.54 1.38 -21.96
CA PRO A 106 -33.26 2.55 -21.10
C PRO A 106 -32.23 2.41 -19.96
N VAL A 107 -31.87 3.61 -19.52
CA VAL A 107 -31.30 4.02 -18.22
C VAL A 107 -31.90 3.30 -17.01
N LYS A 108 -31.05 2.96 -16.04
CA LYS A 108 -31.47 2.68 -14.66
C LYS A 108 -30.74 3.65 -13.76
N VAL A 109 -31.53 4.61 -13.28
CA VAL A 109 -31.21 5.65 -12.31
C VAL A 109 -31.02 5.04 -10.91
N CYS A 110 -30.29 5.79 -10.09
CA CYS A 110 -29.96 5.62 -8.67
C CYS A 110 -31.04 4.96 -7.79
N ALA A 111 -30.57 4.23 -6.77
CA ALA A 111 -31.25 4.12 -5.49
C ALA A 111 -30.23 4.26 -4.35
N GLU A 112 -30.48 5.28 -3.53
CA GLU A 112 -29.78 5.63 -2.29
C GLU A 112 -30.22 4.74 -1.11
N SER A 113 -29.36 4.73 -0.09
CA SER A 113 -29.68 4.72 1.35
C SER A 113 -30.26 3.46 2.01
N GLY A 114 -29.56 3.02 3.07
CA GLY A 114 -30.10 2.05 4.04
C GLY A 114 -29.14 1.65 5.16
N LYS A 115 -28.71 2.60 6.01
CA LYS A 115 -28.14 2.32 7.34
C LYS A 115 -29.25 1.78 8.27
N PRO A 116 -29.04 0.69 9.04
CA PRO A 116 -29.79 0.48 10.26
C PRO A 116 -29.03 1.09 11.44
N ARG A 117 -29.64 2.08 12.09
CA ARG A 117 -29.19 2.68 13.35
C ARG A 117 -29.92 1.98 14.51
N VAL A 118 -29.12 1.46 15.44
CA VAL A 118 -29.49 0.98 16.77
C VAL A 118 -30.05 2.11 17.64
N SER A 119 -31.14 1.85 18.37
CA SER A 119 -31.64 2.58 19.57
C SER A 119 -32.54 1.58 20.31
N ARG A 120 -32.13 1.01 21.44
CA ARG A 120 -32.16 1.53 22.83
C ARG A 120 -33.57 1.79 23.34
#